data_AF-A0A2Z6P697-F1
#
_entry.id   AF-A0A2Z6P697-F1
#
_cell.length_a   1.000
_cell.length_b   1.000
_cell.length_c   1.000
_cell.angle_alpha   90.00
_cell.angle_beta   90.00
_cell.angle_gamma   90.00
#
_symmetry.space_group_name_H-M   'P 1'
#
loop_
_entity.id
_entity.type
_entity.pdbx_description
1 polymer ?
#
loop_
_entity_poly.entity_id
_entity_poly.type
_entity_poly.pdbx_seq_one_letter_code
_entity_poly.pdbx_strand_id
1 'polypeptide(L)'
;MLAGAGIKTEDNNSDDNDFYKQAEKLRAAKLAAKAETYSRRPAVPSWLEESVDGKRQITSQMSKNRGLTRSRNKAKRNPRKNYKLKHQKAVKNRKGQVQSIRIPTRPYGGESCGINDKVSRSIRFKN
;
A
#
# COMPACT_ATOMS: atom_id res chain seq x y z
N MET A 1 54.53 -36.00 -19.62
CA MET A 1 54.62 -35.20 -20.85
C MET A 1 54.42 -33.73 -20.49
N LEU A 2 55.41 -32.90 -20.86
CA LEU A 2 55.41 -31.42 -21.04
C LEU A 2 54.48 -30.58 -20.14
N ALA A 3 55.02 -29.85 -19.16
CA ALA A 3 55.61 -28.50 -19.31
C ALA A 3 54.58 -27.43 -19.72
N GLY A 4 54.07 -26.72 -18.72
CA GLY A 4 53.43 -25.43 -18.86
C GLY A 4 53.94 -24.53 -17.74
N ALA A 5 55.05 -23.84 -18.00
CA ALA A 5 55.61 -22.86 -17.09
C ALA A 5 54.62 -21.71 -16.90
N GLY A 6 53.88 -21.74 -15.78
CA GLY A 6 53.11 -20.60 -15.32
C GLY A 6 54.07 -19.50 -14.91
N ILE A 7 54.18 -18.50 -15.76
CA ILE A 7 54.89 -17.24 -15.51
C ILE A 7 54.45 -16.74 -14.13
N LYS A 8 55.38 -16.74 -13.16
CA LYS A 8 55.21 -16.02 -11.90
C LYS A 8 55.35 -14.54 -12.24
N THR A 9 54.24 -13.88 -12.54
CA THR A 9 54.15 -12.43 -12.41
C THR A 9 54.22 -12.11 -10.92
N GLU A 10 55.45 -11.94 -10.44
CA GLU A 10 55.77 -11.22 -9.23
C GLU A 10 55.45 -9.74 -9.47
N ASP A 11 54.17 -9.38 -9.50
CA ASP A 11 53.73 -8.00 -9.35
C ASP A 11 53.34 -7.82 -7.88
N ASN A 12 54.34 -7.35 -7.12
CA ASN A 12 54.20 -6.78 -5.80
C ASN A 12 53.28 -5.56 -5.88
N ASN A 13 51.97 -5.78 -5.80
CA ASN A 13 51.00 -4.77 -5.41
C ASN A 13 50.25 -5.33 -4.18
N SER A 14 50.87 -5.14 -3.02
CA SER A 14 50.39 -5.65 -1.72
C SER A 14 48.94 -5.22 -1.41
N ASP A 15 48.46 -4.15 -2.03
CA ASP A 15 47.10 -3.62 -1.87
C ASP A 15 46.03 -4.39 -2.68
N ASP A 16 46.36 -4.97 -3.83
CA ASP A 16 45.37 -5.66 -4.69
C ASP A 16 44.93 -7.00 -4.06
N ASN A 17 45.87 -7.77 -3.50
CA ASN A 17 45.56 -9.04 -2.85
C ASN A 17 44.72 -8.89 -1.57
N ASP A 18 44.82 -7.76 -0.87
CA ASP A 18 44.04 -7.50 0.33
C ASP A 18 42.62 -7.02 0.02
N PHE A 19 42.44 -6.30 -1.10
CA PHE A 19 41.11 -5.96 -1.62
C PHE A 19 40.29 -7.22 -1.96
N TYR A 20 40.89 -8.20 -2.64
CA TYR A 20 40.20 -9.46 -2.99
C TYR A 20 39.81 -10.27 -1.75
N LYS A 21 40.67 -10.36 -0.73
CA LYS A 21 40.35 -11.03 0.55
C LYS A 21 39.20 -10.34 1.29
N GLN A 22 39.14 -9.00 1.25
CA GLN A 22 38.03 -8.26 1.84
C GLN A 22 36.71 -8.53 1.10
N ALA A 23 36.73 -8.55 -0.23
CA ALA A 23 35.57 -8.87 -1.05
C ALA A 23 35.02 -10.29 -0.78
N GLU A 24 35.91 -11.27 -0.60
CA GLU A 24 35.52 -12.64 -0.24
C GLU A 24 34.85 -12.71 1.14
N LYS A 25 35.41 -12.03 2.14
CA LYS A 25 34.82 -11.95 3.49
C LYS A 25 33.44 -11.31 3.47
N LEU A 26 33.28 -10.21 2.72
CA LEU A 26 32.00 -9.52 2.55
C LEU A 26 30.97 -10.41 1.84
N ARG A 27 31.39 -11.16 0.81
CA ARG A 27 30.52 -12.12 0.10
C ARG A 27 30.10 -13.27 1.01
N ALA A 28 31.01 -13.82 1.81
CA ALA A 28 30.73 -14.87 2.78
C ALA A 28 29.76 -14.38 3.88
N ALA A 29 29.99 -13.19 4.43
CA ALA A 29 29.09 -12.57 5.41
C ALA A 29 27.69 -12.33 4.84
N LYS A 30 27.61 -11.86 3.59
CA LYS A 30 26.34 -11.65 2.87
C LYS A 30 25.60 -12.98 2.64
N LEU A 31 26.32 -14.04 2.28
CA LEU A 31 25.76 -15.38 2.11
C LEU A 31 25.28 -15.97 3.45
N ALA A 32 26.04 -15.80 4.53
CA ALA A 32 25.65 -16.23 5.87
C ALA A 32 24.40 -15.50 6.37
N ALA A 33 24.34 -14.17 6.24
CA ALA A 33 23.15 -13.38 6.59
C ALA A 33 21.92 -13.79 5.75
N LYS A 34 22.14 -14.17 4.48
CA LYS A 34 21.09 -14.73 3.63
C LYS A 34 20.68 -16.13 4.09
N ALA A 35 21.61 -17.00 4.47
CA ALA A 35 21.26 -18.32 4.99
C ALA A 35 20.41 -18.23 6.27
N GLU A 36 20.75 -17.31 7.19
CA GLU A 36 19.98 -17.10 8.43
C GLU A 36 18.56 -16.57 8.18
N THR A 37 18.41 -15.62 7.27
CA THR A 37 17.08 -15.07 6.92
C THR A 37 16.19 -16.10 6.21
N TYR A 38 16.79 -16.99 5.41
CA TYR A 38 16.08 -18.03 4.67
C TYR A 38 16.05 -19.39 5.38
N SER A 39 16.66 -19.55 6.56
CA SER A 39 16.61 -20.78 7.38
C SER A 39 15.24 -21.02 8.02
N ARG A 40 14.32 -20.05 7.86
CA ARG A 40 12.98 -20.08 8.45
C ARG A 40 12.24 -21.33 7.99
N ARG A 41 12.13 -22.31 8.88
CA ARG A 41 11.25 -23.47 8.70
C ARG A 41 9.86 -22.97 8.33
N PRO A 42 9.20 -23.53 7.30
CA PRO A 42 7.83 -23.18 7.01
C PRO A 42 7.00 -23.56 8.24
N ALA A 43 6.58 -22.55 9.01
CA ALA A 43 5.61 -22.72 10.07
C ALA A 43 4.30 -23.09 9.37
N VAL A 44 4.08 -24.39 9.18
CA VAL A 44 2.79 -24.90 8.73
C VAL A 44 1.80 -24.47 9.80
N PRO A 45 0.83 -23.58 9.49
CA PRO A 45 -0.18 -23.26 10.46
C PRO A 45 -0.91 -24.57 10.79
N SER A 46 -0.81 -25.00 12.05
CA SER A 46 -1.66 -26.05 12.58
C SER A 46 -3.08 -25.54 12.47
N TRP A 47 -3.80 -26.02 11.46
CA TRP A 47 -5.23 -25.78 11.35
C TRP A 47 -5.86 -26.44 12.57
N LEU A 48 -6.57 -25.65 13.38
CA LEU A 48 -7.29 -26.15 14.54
C LEU A 48 -8.31 -27.19 14.03
N GLU A 49 -8.07 -28.46 14.31
CA GLU A 49 -9.04 -29.53 14.09
C GLU A 49 -10.24 -29.26 15.00
N GLU A 50 -11.32 -28.75 14.41
CA GLU A 50 -12.59 -28.57 15.12
C GLU A 50 -13.20 -29.97 15.31
N SER A 51 -12.84 -30.61 16.43
CA SER A 51 -13.42 -31.88 16.86
C SER A 51 -14.90 -31.65 17.21
N VAL A 52 -15.77 -31.82 16.23
CA VAL A 52 -17.22 -31.75 16.44
C VAL A 52 -17.67 -33.08 17.05
N ASP A 53 -18.12 -33.06 18.30
CA ASP A 53 -18.81 -34.18 18.92
C ASP A 53 -20.21 -34.35 18.27
N GLY A 54 -20.49 -35.53 17.72
CA GLY A 54 -21.75 -35.85 17.02
C GLY A 54 -21.74 -35.72 15.48
N LYS A 55 -22.90 -35.39 14.88
CA LYS A 55 -23.07 -35.33 13.41
C LYS A 55 -22.39 -34.09 12.82
N ARG A 56 -21.58 -34.29 11.78
CA ARG A 56 -20.93 -33.21 11.00
C ARG A 56 -21.97 -32.29 10.38
N GLN A 57 -21.97 -31.01 10.78
CA GLN A 57 -22.88 -30.00 10.24
C GLN A 57 -22.33 -29.40 8.94
N ILE A 58 -23.22 -28.87 8.10
CA ILE A 58 -22.84 -28.15 6.88
C ILE A 58 -22.21 -26.79 7.21
N THR A 59 -21.10 -26.45 6.56
CA THR A 59 -20.45 -25.14 6.75
C THR A 59 -21.22 -24.02 6.06
N SER A 60 -21.07 -22.77 6.53
CA SER A 60 -21.72 -21.63 5.89
C SER A 60 -21.29 -21.41 4.43
N GLN A 61 -20.06 -21.81 4.08
CA GLN A 61 -19.55 -21.73 2.71
C GLN A 61 -20.30 -22.70 1.78
N MET A 62 -20.50 -23.94 2.23
CA MET A 62 -21.26 -24.95 1.49
C MET A 62 -22.74 -24.58 1.40
N SER A 63 -23.34 -24.12 2.51
CA SER A 63 -24.74 -23.69 2.56
C SER A 63 -25.04 -22.51 1.62
N LYS A 64 -24.17 -21.48 1.59
CA LYS A 64 -24.44 -20.25 0.83
C LYS A 64 -23.95 -20.27 -0.62
N ASN A 65 -23.08 -21.22 -0.97
CA ASN A 65 -22.48 -21.40 -2.31
C ASN A 65 -22.13 -20.07 -3.04
N ARG A 66 -21.43 -19.15 -2.35
CA ARG A 66 -21.15 -17.80 -2.88
C ARG A 66 -19.98 -17.75 -3.86
N GLY A 67 -19.13 -18.79 -3.92
CA GLY A 67 -17.93 -18.84 -4.75
C GLY A 67 -16.91 -17.72 -4.47
N LEU A 68 -15.99 -17.52 -5.42
CA LEU A 68 -14.90 -16.53 -5.35
C LEU A 68 -15.37 -15.10 -5.65
N THR A 69 -16.25 -14.56 -4.81
CA THR A 69 -16.76 -13.18 -4.98
C THR A 69 -15.82 -12.13 -4.39
N ARG A 70 -15.62 -11.01 -5.10
CA ARG A 70 -14.87 -9.85 -4.58
C ARG A 70 -15.46 -9.30 -3.27
N SER A 71 -14.62 -8.69 -2.44
CA SER A 71 -15.08 -7.90 -1.30
C SER A 71 -15.92 -6.70 -1.77
N ARG A 72 -17.03 -6.43 -1.08
CA ARG A 72 -17.92 -5.29 -1.37
C ARG A 72 -18.12 -4.46 -0.12
N ASN A 73 -17.99 -3.13 -0.26
CA ASN A 73 -18.20 -2.16 0.81
C ASN A 73 -19.56 -2.37 1.53
N LYS A 74 -19.55 -2.32 2.86
CA LYS A 74 -20.74 -2.42 3.73
C LYS A 74 -21.84 -1.41 3.35
N ALA A 75 -21.48 -0.20 2.92
CA ALA A 75 -22.44 0.81 2.49
C ALA A 75 -23.28 0.37 1.27
N LYS A 76 -22.69 -0.42 0.36
CA LYS A 76 -23.40 -0.93 -0.83
C LYS A 76 -24.35 -2.08 -0.50
N ARG A 77 -24.30 -2.64 0.72
CA ARG A 77 -25.22 -3.71 1.16
C ARG A 77 -26.60 -3.18 1.53
N ASN A 78 -26.70 -1.92 1.95
CA ASN A 78 -27.97 -1.29 2.31
C ASN A 78 -28.25 -0.12 1.34
N PRO A 79 -29.31 -0.19 0.51
CA PRO A 79 -29.59 0.82 -0.51
C PRO A 79 -29.79 2.21 0.12
N ARG A 80 -30.51 2.30 1.25
CA ARG A 80 -30.73 3.57 1.98
C ARG A 80 -29.41 4.20 2.40
N LYS A 81 -28.49 3.43 2.97
CA LYS A 81 -27.17 3.95 3.41
C LYS A 81 -26.32 4.39 2.23
N ASN A 82 -26.35 3.64 1.12
CA ASN A 82 -25.64 4.00 -0.10
C ASN A 82 -26.10 5.36 -0.66
N TYR A 83 -27.42 5.55 -0.82
CA TYR A 83 -27.96 6.80 -1.36
C TYR A 83 -27.76 7.99 -0.42
N LYS A 84 -27.87 7.77 0.91
CA LYS A 84 -27.53 8.81 1.91
C LYS A 84 -26.09 9.30 1.75
N LEU A 85 -25.13 8.39 1.65
CA LEU A 85 -23.71 8.75 1.49
C LEU A 85 -23.42 9.38 0.13
N LYS A 86 -24.05 8.90 -0.95
CA LYS A 86 -23.93 9.53 -2.28
C LYS A 86 -24.42 10.97 -2.26
N HIS A 87 -25.58 11.23 -1.66
CA HIS A 87 -26.12 12.58 -1.52
C HIS A 87 -25.19 13.48 -0.70
N GLN A 88 -24.72 13.02 0.46
CA GLN A 88 -23.77 13.78 1.30
C GLN A 88 -22.48 14.14 0.54
N LYS A 89 -21.94 13.20 -0.25
CA LYS A 89 -20.77 13.45 -1.11
C LYS A 89 -21.08 14.48 -2.19
N ALA A 90 -22.25 14.38 -2.85
CA ALA A 90 -22.67 15.33 -3.88
C ALA A 90 -22.83 16.75 -3.32
N VAL A 91 -23.44 16.89 -2.14
CA VAL A 91 -23.57 18.19 -1.45
C VAL A 91 -22.20 18.79 -1.13
N LYS A 92 -21.23 17.99 -0.64
CA LYS A 92 -19.86 18.48 -0.38
C LYS A 92 -19.18 18.95 -1.66
N ASN A 93 -19.29 18.19 -2.76
CA ASN A 93 -18.70 18.55 -4.04
C ASN A 93 -19.34 19.82 -4.62
N ARG A 94 -20.66 19.98 -4.48
CA ARG A 94 -21.39 21.18 -4.93
C ARG A 94 -20.88 22.44 -4.25
N LYS A 95 -20.61 22.39 -2.94
CA LYS A 95 -20.04 23.52 -2.18
C LYS A 95 -18.68 23.99 -2.72
N GLY A 96 -17.93 23.12 -3.40
CA GLY A 96 -16.67 23.48 -4.05
C GLY A 96 -16.87 24.18 -5.40
N GLN A 97 -17.90 23.81 -6.16
CA GLN A 97 -18.20 24.39 -7.47
C GLN A 97 -18.96 25.71 -7.36
N VAL A 98 -19.98 25.73 -6.50
CA VAL A 98 -20.89 26.86 -6.32
C VAL A 98 -21.02 27.13 -4.84
N GLN A 99 -20.66 28.35 -4.43
CA GLN A 99 -20.83 28.78 -3.05
C GLN A 99 -22.33 28.97 -2.78
N SER A 100 -22.82 28.35 -1.70
CA SER A 100 -24.19 28.58 -1.24
C SER A 100 -24.30 29.94 -0.56
N ILE A 101 -25.50 30.51 -0.56
CA ILE A 101 -25.82 31.74 0.17
C ILE A 101 -25.49 31.54 1.65
N ARG A 102 -24.76 32.48 2.25
CA ARG A 102 -24.43 32.50 3.68
C ARG A 102 -25.40 33.43 4.39
N ILE A 103 -26.08 32.93 5.41
CA ILE A 103 -26.96 33.73 6.26
C ILE A 103 -26.09 34.30 7.40
N PRO A 104 -25.96 35.64 7.54
CA PRO A 104 -25.16 36.24 8.59
C PRO A 104 -25.84 36.04 9.95
N THR A 105 -25.12 35.47 10.91
CA THR A 105 -25.62 35.28 12.29
C THR A 105 -25.14 36.37 13.24
N ARG A 106 -24.05 37.07 12.90
CA ARG A 106 -23.37 38.07 13.74
C ARG A 106 -22.99 39.28 12.87
N PRO A 107 -22.64 40.43 13.47
CA PRO A 107 -22.07 41.56 12.75
C PRO A 107 -20.87 41.14 11.89
N TYR A 108 -20.58 41.94 10.85
CA TYR A 108 -19.50 41.64 9.92
C TYR A 108 -18.14 41.56 10.63
N GLY A 109 -17.50 40.40 10.56
CA GLY A 109 -16.19 40.13 11.17
C GLY A 109 -15.04 40.02 10.15
N GLY A 110 -15.27 40.42 8.90
CA GLY A 110 -14.33 40.26 7.79
C GLY A 110 -14.50 38.95 7.00
N GLU A 111 -13.70 38.80 5.93
CA GLU A 111 -13.69 37.63 5.05
C GLU A 111 -12.85 36.49 5.64
N SER A 112 -13.50 35.54 6.32
CA SER A 112 -12.82 34.39 6.96
C SER A 112 -11.93 33.53 6.05
N CYS A 113 -12.23 33.46 4.75
CA CYS A 113 -11.44 32.70 3.76
C CYS A 113 -10.38 33.55 3.03
N GLY A 114 -10.27 34.83 3.35
CA GLY A 114 -9.41 35.78 2.65
C GLY A 114 -9.98 36.30 1.32
N ILE A 115 -9.40 37.41 0.87
CA ILE A 115 -9.73 38.06 -0.41
C ILE A 115 -8.59 37.77 -1.40
N ASN A 116 -8.93 37.37 -2.62
CA ASN A 116 -7.97 37.25 -3.72
C ASN A 116 -8.27 38.33 -4.76
N ASP A 117 -7.41 39.33 -4.80
CA ASP A 117 -7.48 40.53 -5.66
C ASP A 117 -7.37 40.22 -7.15
N LYS A 118 -6.60 39.19 -7.52
CA LYS A 118 -6.35 38.82 -8.93
C LYS A 118 -7.51 38.09 -9.61
N VAL A 119 -8.50 37.59 -8.86
CA VAL A 119 -9.53 36.68 -9.40
C VAL A 119 -10.87 37.39 -9.58
N SER A 120 -11.27 37.58 -10.85
CA SER A 120 -12.62 37.97 -11.25
C SER A 120 -13.53 36.74 -11.43
N ARG A 121 -14.70 36.72 -10.79
CA ARG A 121 -15.72 35.66 -10.89
C ARG A 121 -17.00 36.10 -11.64
N SER A 122 -17.00 37.24 -12.32
CA SER A 122 -18.16 37.74 -13.07
C SER A 122 -18.35 37.04 -14.41
N ILE A 123 -19.60 37.00 -14.90
CA ILE A 123 -19.92 36.52 -16.25
C ILE A 123 -19.67 37.68 -17.23
N ARG A 124 -18.80 37.48 -18.22
CA ARG A 124 -18.54 38.47 -19.27
C ARG A 124 -19.57 38.33 -20.39
N PHE A 125 -20.17 39.45 -20.80
CA PHE A 125 -21.03 39.49 -21.97
C PHE A 125 -20.17 39.34 -23.23
N LYS A 126 -20.69 38.60 -24.21
CA LYS A 126 -20.11 38.51 -25.54
C LYS A 126 -20.83 39.52 -26.43
N ASN A 127 -20.06 40.26 -27.22
CA ASN A 127 -20.58 41.11 -28.29
C ASN A 127 -20.98 40.25 -29.49
#